data_AF-A0A7Y2PZX2-F1
#
_entry.id   AF-A0A7Y2PZX2-F1
#
_cell.length_a   1.000
_cell.length_b   1.000
_cell.length_c   1.000
_cell.angle_alpha   90.00
_cell.angle_beta   90.00
_cell.angle_gamma   90.00
#
_symmetry.space_group_name_H-M   'P 1'
#
loop_
_entity.id
_entity.type
_entity.pdbx_description
1 polymer ?
#
loop_
_entity_poly.entity_id
_entity_poly.type
_entity_poly.pdbx_seq_one_letter_code
_entity_poly.pdbx_strand_id
1 'polypeptide(L)'
;MAAQLIEEDPALAHEHALAASRRAGRIAVVRETVAITAYATGDYALALRELRTFRRISGREDQIALMVDSERGVGRPDRAVEVGRAVDRAALPAAVRVELAIAMSGARLDLGEAERALQELDIPELDPDHAFEWSPALFAARAAVLEELGRDDEAARWQQRAEVAADALEQASGAAAGEVVFVEEVLEEDLDDDDAERAQARTDESLDEFDDDADDDLDDADEEDDLDEPREDLTDSEADGEAGVSASSPSVQDEVDEILVEAGVDEDGDED
;
A
#
# COMPACT_ATOMS: atom_id res chain seq x y z
N MET A 1 -15.08 8.19 6.37
CA MET A 1 -15.38 6.75 6.24
C MET A 1 -14.32 6.05 5.40
N ALA A 2 -14.34 6.06 4.06
CA ALA A 2 -13.37 5.28 3.26
C ALA A 2 -11.89 5.54 3.61
N ALA A 3 -11.45 6.80 3.66
CA ALA A 3 -10.08 7.14 4.00
C ALA A 3 -9.68 6.85 5.46
N GLN A 4 -10.65 6.71 6.37
CA GLN A 4 -10.39 6.40 7.79
C GLN A 4 -10.34 4.90 8.04
N LEU A 5 -11.08 4.11 7.25
CA LEU A 5 -11.23 2.67 7.43
C LEU A 5 -10.25 1.88 6.56
N ILE A 6 -9.50 2.51 5.65
CA ILE A 6 -8.68 1.79 4.69
C ILE A 6 -7.60 0.91 5.34
N GLU A 7 -7.11 1.30 6.53
CA GLU A 7 -6.13 0.52 7.29
C GLU A 7 -6.79 -0.52 8.21
N GLU A 8 -7.99 -0.24 8.74
CA GLU A 8 -8.71 -1.09 9.72
C GLU A 8 -9.63 -2.12 9.06
N ASP A 9 -10.45 -1.68 8.09
CA ASP A 9 -11.42 -2.50 7.34
C ASP A 9 -11.48 -2.02 5.86
N PRO A 10 -10.55 -2.51 5.02
CA PRO A 10 -10.51 -2.18 3.60
C PRO A 10 -11.79 -2.56 2.85
N ALA A 11 -12.47 -3.63 3.26
CA ALA A 11 -13.69 -4.11 2.61
C ALA A 11 -14.84 -3.14 2.84
N LEU A 12 -15.07 -2.69 4.08
CA LEU A 12 -16.06 -1.67 4.39
C LEU A 12 -15.72 -0.32 3.76
N ALA A 13 -14.43 0.06 3.75
CA ALA A 13 -13.97 1.25 3.04
C ALA A 13 -14.34 1.19 1.54
N HIS A 14 -14.18 0.01 0.92
CA HIS A 14 -14.54 -0.22 -0.47
C HIS A 14 -16.05 -0.10 -0.72
N GLU A 15 -16.89 -0.67 0.14
CA GLU A 15 -18.34 -0.53 0.04
C GLU A 15 -18.79 0.94 0.09
N HIS A 16 -18.19 1.73 0.98
CA HIS A 16 -18.41 3.16 1.06
C HIS A 16 -17.98 3.89 -0.23
N ALA A 17 -16.82 3.54 -0.78
CA ALA A 17 -16.34 4.11 -2.04
C ALA A 17 -17.29 3.79 -3.21
N LEU A 18 -17.77 2.55 -3.31
CA LEU A 18 -18.77 2.14 -4.30
C LEU A 18 -20.09 2.91 -4.12
N ALA A 19 -20.55 3.10 -2.88
CA ALA A 19 -21.74 3.87 -2.58
C ALA A 19 -21.63 5.36 -2.97
N ALA A 20 -20.44 5.96 -2.83
CA ALA A 20 -20.15 7.29 -3.31
C ALA A 20 -20.13 7.34 -4.85
N SER A 21 -19.51 6.35 -5.50
CA SER A 21 -19.42 6.24 -6.96
C SER A 21 -20.79 6.16 -7.64
N ARG A 22 -21.76 5.46 -7.04
CA ARG A 22 -23.15 5.42 -7.54
C ARG A 22 -23.80 6.81 -7.64
N ARG A 23 -23.40 7.77 -6.80
CA ARG A 23 -23.95 9.14 -6.78
C ARG A 23 -23.07 10.14 -7.52
N ALA A 24 -21.76 9.89 -7.58
CA ALA A 24 -20.76 10.87 -8.00
C ALA A 24 -19.68 10.28 -8.93
N GLY A 25 -20.03 9.30 -9.75
CA GLY A 25 -19.09 8.58 -10.63
C GLY A 25 -18.43 9.41 -11.74
N ARG A 26 -18.70 10.71 -11.86
CA ARG A 26 -17.95 11.59 -12.78
C ARG A 26 -16.90 12.46 -12.08
N ILE A 27 -16.78 12.33 -10.75
CA ILE A 27 -15.81 13.09 -9.96
C ILE A 27 -14.52 12.28 -9.85
N ALA A 28 -13.39 12.89 -10.22
CA ALA A 28 -12.08 12.23 -10.23
C ALA A 28 -11.72 11.62 -8.86
N VAL A 29 -11.85 12.40 -7.77
CA VAL A 29 -11.52 11.91 -6.41
C VAL A 29 -12.37 10.71 -5.99
N VAL A 30 -13.61 10.60 -6.48
CA VAL A 30 -14.46 9.43 -6.20
C VAL A 30 -13.94 8.20 -6.95
N ARG A 31 -13.45 8.36 -8.17
CA ARG A 31 -12.82 7.28 -8.95
C ARG A 31 -11.52 6.81 -8.32
N GLU A 32 -10.69 7.76 -7.90
CA GLU A 32 -9.46 7.49 -7.14
C GLU A 32 -9.74 6.73 -5.84
N THR A 33 -10.77 7.14 -5.08
CA THR A 33 -11.14 6.45 -3.83
C THR A 33 -11.58 5.00 -4.09
N VAL A 34 -12.36 4.74 -5.15
CA VAL A 34 -12.72 3.36 -5.51
C VAL A 34 -11.50 2.57 -5.94
N ALA A 35 -10.58 3.18 -6.70
CA ALA A 35 -9.34 2.53 -7.12
C ALA A 35 -8.47 2.12 -5.93
N ILE A 36 -8.22 3.03 -4.99
CA ILE A 36 -7.37 2.78 -3.81
C ILE A 36 -8.00 1.69 -2.93
N THR A 37 -9.30 1.77 -2.66
CA THR A 37 -9.99 0.75 -1.86
C THR A 37 -10.04 -0.60 -2.58
N ALA A 38 -10.22 -0.63 -3.90
CA ALA A 38 -10.16 -1.87 -4.68
C ALA A 38 -8.76 -2.49 -4.67
N TYR A 39 -7.71 -1.66 -4.74
CA TYR A 39 -6.33 -2.12 -4.61
C TYR A 39 -6.09 -2.76 -3.25
N ALA A 40 -6.52 -2.09 -2.17
CA ALA A 40 -6.37 -2.61 -0.81
C ALA A 40 -7.13 -3.92 -0.56
N THR A 41 -8.23 -4.18 -1.27
CA THR A 41 -8.97 -5.45 -1.21
C THR A 41 -8.46 -6.50 -2.20
N GLY A 42 -7.44 -6.18 -3.00
CA GLY A 42 -6.85 -7.08 -4.00
C GLY A 42 -7.64 -7.23 -5.30
N ASP A 43 -8.69 -6.41 -5.53
CA ASP A 43 -9.36 -6.35 -6.83
C ASP A 43 -8.59 -5.43 -7.78
N TYR A 44 -7.43 -5.91 -8.23
CA TYR A 44 -6.53 -5.17 -9.10
C TYR A 44 -7.13 -4.84 -10.47
N ALA A 45 -8.04 -5.69 -10.97
CA ALA A 45 -8.74 -5.44 -12.23
C ALA A 45 -9.70 -4.24 -12.12
N LEU A 46 -10.44 -4.16 -11.01
CA LEU A 46 -11.25 -2.99 -10.67
C LEU A 46 -10.38 -1.76 -10.46
N ALA A 47 -9.30 -1.86 -9.68
CA ALA A 47 -8.36 -0.78 -9.44
C ALA A 47 -7.85 -0.18 -10.76
N LEU A 48 -7.35 -1.00 -11.69
CA LEU A 48 -6.89 -0.55 -13.01
C LEU A 48 -7.97 0.20 -13.80
N ARG A 49 -9.21 -0.31 -13.82
CA ARG A 49 -10.31 0.33 -14.55
C ARG A 49 -10.60 1.73 -14.00
N GLU A 50 -10.64 1.86 -12.67
CA GLU A 50 -10.94 3.12 -12.00
C GLU A 50 -9.75 4.10 -12.08
N LEU A 51 -8.50 3.63 -11.98
CA LEU A 51 -7.29 4.43 -12.16
C LEU A 51 -7.17 5.03 -13.57
N ARG A 52 -7.42 4.22 -14.61
CA ARG A 52 -7.47 4.71 -16.00
C ARG A 52 -8.56 5.77 -16.17
N THR A 53 -9.71 5.59 -15.50
CA THR A 53 -10.80 6.56 -15.52
C THR A 53 -10.43 7.84 -14.77
N PHE A 54 -9.80 7.73 -13.60
CA PHE A 54 -9.26 8.86 -12.85
C PHE A 54 -8.30 9.66 -13.71
N ARG A 55 -7.27 9.02 -14.29
CA ARG A 55 -6.26 9.67 -15.14
C ARG A 55 -6.88 10.38 -16.33
N ARG A 56 -7.88 9.78 -16.98
CA ARG A 56 -8.61 10.40 -18.10
C ARG A 56 -9.39 11.65 -17.69
N ILE A 57 -10.00 11.65 -16.50
CA ILE A 57 -10.83 12.77 -16.02
C ILE A 57 -9.97 13.88 -15.42
N SER A 58 -8.96 13.54 -14.61
CA SER A 58 -8.13 14.50 -13.89
C SER A 58 -6.98 15.03 -14.73
N GLY A 59 -6.49 14.24 -15.70
CA GLY A 59 -5.22 14.49 -16.40
C GLY A 59 -3.98 14.33 -15.52
N ARG A 60 -4.14 13.83 -14.28
CA ARG A 60 -3.04 13.68 -13.31
C ARG A 60 -2.46 12.27 -13.35
N GLU A 61 -1.18 12.18 -13.00
CA GLU A 61 -0.42 10.92 -13.00
C GLU A 61 -0.01 10.47 -11.58
N ASP A 62 -0.64 11.02 -10.54
CA ASP A 62 -0.23 10.76 -9.15
C ASP A 62 -0.34 9.28 -8.78
N GLN A 63 -1.29 8.56 -9.37
CA GLN A 63 -1.56 7.14 -9.07
C GLN A 63 -0.86 6.17 -10.04
N ILE A 64 0.20 6.61 -10.73
CA ILE A 64 0.88 5.77 -11.72
C ILE A 64 1.53 4.53 -11.08
N ALA A 65 2.10 4.66 -9.89
CA ALA A 65 2.67 3.53 -9.15
C ALA A 65 1.63 2.46 -8.86
N LEU A 66 0.45 2.88 -8.37
CA LEU A 66 -0.68 1.97 -8.12
C LEU A 66 -1.17 1.26 -9.38
N MET A 67 -1.11 1.93 -10.54
CA MET A 67 -1.41 1.30 -11.83
C MET A 67 -0.38 0.22 -12.18
N VAL A 68 0.92 0.51 -12.00
CA VAL A 68 2.01 -0.45 -12.25
C VAL A 68 1.85 -1.67 -11.33
N ASP A 69 1.65 -1.46 -10.03
CA ASP A 69 1.44 -2.56 -9.09
C ASP A 69 0.16 -3.35 -9.36
N SER A 70 -0.91 -2.70 -9.80
CA SER A 70 -2.14 -3.42 -10.17
C SER A 70 -1.96 -4.26 -11.45
N GLU A 71 -1.14 -3.84 -12.42
CA GLU A 71 -0.78 -4.69 -13.57
C GLU A 71 0.01 -5.94 -13.12
N ARG A 72 0.90 -5.80 -12.14
CA ARG A 72 1.59 -6.95 -11.50
C ARG A 72 0.59 -7.86 -10.79
N GLY A 73 -0.34 -7.28 -10.03
CA GLY A 73 -1.37 -8.01 -9.29
C GLY A 73 -2.32 -8.84 -10.16
N VAL A 74 -2.53 -8.47 -11.43
CA VAL A 74 -3.27 -9.28 -12.43
C VAL A 74 -2.36 -10.24 -13.22
N GLY A 75 -1.09 -10.39 -12.82
CA GLY A 75 -0.12 -11.30 -13.44
C GLY A 75 0.49 -10.79 -14.75
N ARG A 76 0.61 -9.47 -14.93
CA ARG A 76 1.15 -8.85 -16.16
C ARG A 76 2.34 -7.92 -15.86
N PRO A 77 3.45 -8.45 -15.31
CA PRO A 77 4.60 -7.62 -14.94
C PRO A 77 5.28 -6.95 -16.15
N ASP A 78 5.30 -7.57 -17.34
CA ASP A 78 5.75 -6.91 -18.58
C ASP A 78 4.94 -5.63 -18.86
N ARG A 79 3.62 -5.72 -18.70
CA ARG A 79 2.72 -4.58 -18.90
C ARG A 79 2.91 -3.51 -17.84
N ALA A 80 3.20 -3.91 -16.60
CA ALA A 80 3.52 -3.00 -15.51
C ALA A 80 4.72 -2.12 -15.88
N VAL A 81 5.79 -2.74 -16.38
CA VAL A 81 7.00 -2.03 -16.87
C VAL A 81 6.66 -1.07 -18.02
N GLU A 82 5.84 -1.49 -18.98
CA GLU A 82 5.42 -0.61 -20.09
C GLU A 82 4.62 0.60 -19.60
N VAL A 83 3.70 0.41 -18.65
CA VAL A 83 2.86 1.47 -18.09
C VAL A 83 3.72 2.52 -17.39
N GLY A 84 4.68 2.11 -16.56
CA GLY A 84 5.55 3.04 -15.85
C GLY A 84 6.60 3.73 -16.74
N ARG A 85 6.89 3.20 -17.92
CA ARG A 85 7.75 3.85 -18.93
C ARG A 85 7.01 4.85 -19.82
N ALA A 86 5.69 4.79 -19.87
CA ALA A 86 4.87 5.66 -20.69
C ALA A 86 4.66 7.06 -20.09
N VAL A 87 5.15 7.32 -18.87
CA VAL A 87 5.05 8.60 -18.17
C VAL A 87 6.36 9.38 -18.21
N ASP A 88 6.25 10.71 -18.19
CA ASP A 88 7.42 11.58 -18.02
C ASP A 88 7.78 11.66 -16.53
N ARG A 89 8.75 10.82 -16.11
CA ARG A 89 9.21 10.76 -14.72
C ARG A 89 9.65 12.13 -14.20
N ALA A 90 10.23 13.00 -15.03
CA ALA A 90 10.71 14.31 -14.60
C ALA A 90 9.58 15.29 -14.24
N ALA A 91 8.37 15.05 -14.74
CA ALA A 91 7.19 15.85 -14.44
C ALA A 91 6.46 15.42 -13.17
N LEU A 92 6.79 14.24 -12.61
CA LEU A 92 6.16 13.71 -11.39
C LEU A 92 6.72 14.40 -10.13
N PRO A 93 5.94 14.55 -9.06
CA PRO A 93 6.45 14.87 -7.72
C PRO A 93 7.46 13.82 -7.23
N ALA A 94 8.36 14.21 -6.32
CA ALA A 94 9.42 13.31 -5.81
C ALA A 94 8.86 12.02 -5.19
N ALA A 95 7.88 12.13 -4.28
CA ALA A 95 7.22 10.98 -3.67
C ALA A 95 6.65 10.02 -4.73
N VAL A 96 5.93 10.54 -5.74
CA VAL A 96 5.35 9.73 -6.83
C VAL A 96 6.44 9.07 -7.69
N ARG A 97 7.58 9.73 -7.91
CA ARG A 97 8.73 9.10 -8.61
C ARG A 97 9.28 7.92 -7.82
N VAL A 98 9.39 8.05 -6.49
CA VAL A 98 9.88 7.00 -5.60
C VAL A 98 8.92 5.82 -5.61
N GLU A 99 7.62 6.06 -5.43
CA GLU A 99 6.60 5.02 -5.51
C GLU A 99 6.63 4.30 -6.87
N LEU A 100 6.77 5.04 -7.97
CA LEU A 100 6.89 4.46 -9.30
C LEU A 100 8.16 3.61 -9.45
N ALA A 101 9.30 4.06 -8.92
CA ALA A 101 10.55 3.31 -8.94
C ALA A 101 10.43 1.99 -8.17
N ILE A 102 9.80 2.01 -6.99
CA ILE A 102 9.55 0.81 -6.18
C ILE A 102 8.63 -0.17 -6.93
N ALA A 103 7.52 0.30 -7.48
CA ALA A 103 6.59 -0.53 -8.25
C ALA A 103 7.24 -1.14 -9.51
N MET A 104 8.05 -0.35 -10.22
CA MET A 104 8.82 -0.81 -11.39
C MET A 104 9.89 -1.84 -11.02
N SER A 105 10.57 -1.65 -9.89
CA SER A 105 11.51 -2.63 -9.33
C SER A 105 10.82 -3.94 -8.99
N GLY A 106 9.67 -3.89 -8.32
CA GLY A 106 8.84 -5.08 -8.07
C GLY A 106 8.43 -5.80 -9.36
N ALA A 107 8.03 -5.06 -10.39
CA ALA A 107 7.70 -5.66 -11.69
C ALA A 107 8.89 -6.38 -12.35
N ARG A 108 10.12 -5.88 -12.14
CA ARG A 108 11.36 -6.53 -12.61
C ARG A 108 11.66 -7.80 -11.83
N LEU A 109 11.43 -7.81 -10.52
CA LEU A 109 11.57 -9.01 -9.71
C LEU A 109 10.60 -10.11 -10.15
N ASP A 110 9.34 -9.76 -10.43
CA ASP A 110 8.35 -10.71 -10.96
C ASP A 110 8.78 -11.33 -12.32
N LEU A 111 9.62 -10.63 -13.08
CA LEU A 111 10.21 -11.08 -14.34
C LEU A 111 11.54 -11.86 -14.17
N GLY A 112 12.04 -12.00 -12.94
CA GLY A 112 13.34 -12.59 -12.65
C GLY A 112 14.52 -11.72 -13.08
N GLU A 113 14.32 -10.41 -13.21
CA GLU A 113 15.33 -9.45 -13.67
C GLU A 113 15.92 -8.63 -12.51
N ALA A 114 16.46 -9.30 -11.49
CA ALA A 114 16.88 -8.69 -10.23
C ALA A 114 17.92 -7.55 -10.39
N GLU A 115 18.91 -7.68 -11.29
CA GLU A 115 19.85 -6.58 -11.52
C GLU A 115 19.19 -5.35 -12.14
N ARG A 116 18.13 -5.53 -12.92
CA ARG A 116 17.36 -4.41 -13.47
C ARG A 116 16.40 -3.84 -12.44
N ALA A 117 15.87 -4.67 -11.53
CA ALA A 117 15.11 -4.21 -10.38
C ALA A 117 15.94 -3.22 -9.56
N LEU A 118 17.21 -3.55 -9.28
CA LEU A 118 18.11 -2.68 -8.53
C LEU A 118 18.34 -1.34 -9.23
N GLN A 119 18.50 -1.36 -10.56
CA GLN A 119 18.66 -0.16 -11.37
C GLN A 119 17.41 0.75 -11.39
N GLU A 120 16.20 0.20 -11.28
CA GLU A 120 14.99 1.04 -11.21
C GLU A 120 14.97 1.86 -9.89
N LEU A 121 15.64 1.40 -8.83
CA LEU A 121 15.75 2.07 -7.54
C LEU A 121 16.90 3.09 -7.45
N ASP A 122 17.79 3.14 -8.44
CA ASP A 122 18.89 4.11 -8.51
C ASP A 122 18.37 5.49 -9.01
N ILE A 123 17.52 6.13 -8.20
CA ILE A 123 16.90 7.43 -8.47
C ILE A 123 17.55 8.55 -7.63
N PRO A 124 17.43 9.83 -8.02
CA PRO A 124 17.99 10.95 -7.26
C PRO A 124 17.50 11.06 -5.81
N GLU A 125 16.33 10.52 -5.51
CA GLU A 125 15.73 10.50 -4.17
C GLU A 125 16.32 9.43 -3.23
N LEU A 126 17.14 8.52 -3.75
CA LEU A 126 17.88 7.55 -2.95
C LEU A 126 19.06 8.27 -2.28
N ASP A 127 18.76 8.96 -1.17
CA ASP A 127 19.73 9.67 -0.35
C ASP A 127 19.85 9.01 1.03
N PRO A 128 20.89 8.21 1.30
CA PRO A 128 21.03 7.48 2.55
C PRO A 128 21.25 8.36 3.79
N ASP A 129 21.61 9.64 3.60
CA ASP A 129 21.98 10.53 4.69
C ASP A 129 20.77 11.34 5.23
N HIS A 130 19.65 11.34 4.51
CA HIS A 130 18.46 12.13 4.83
C HIS A 130 17.18 11.29 4.88
N ALA A 131 16.43 11.43 5.97
CA ALA A 131 15.12 10.79 6.12
C ALA A 131 14.00 11.69 5.54
N PHE A 132 13.46 11.29 4.39
CA PHE A 132 12.22 11.82 3.81
C PHE A 132 11.07 10.84 4.04
N GLU A 133 9.82 11.29 3.86
CA GLU A 133 8.62 10.45 4.03
C GLU A 133 8.65 9.13 3.24
N TRP A 134 9.34 9.11 2.10
CA TRP A 134 9.47 7.93 1.24
C TRP A 134 10.74 7.10 1.51
N SER A 135 11.70 7.61 2.30
CA SER A 135 13.00 6.97 2.51
C SER A 135 12.89 5.54 3.08
N PRO A 136 12.06 5.26 4.11
CA PRO A 136 11.95 3.91 4.65
C PRO A 136 11.53 2.88 3.60
N ALA A 137 10.50 3.19 2.81
CA ALA A 137 9.99 2.30 1.77
C ALA A 137 11.02 2.08 0.65
N LEU A 138 11.73 3.13 0.23
CA LEU A 138 12.76 3.04 -0.81
C LEU A 138 13.96 2.21 -0.36
N PHE A 139 14.42 2.39 0.88
CA PHE A 139 15.55 1.63 1.44
C PHE A 139 15.19 0.16 1.66
N ALA A 140 13.99 -0.12 2.17
CA ALA A 140 13.49 -1.49 2.32
C ALA A 140 13.36 -2.20 0.95
N ALA A 141 12.83 -1.52 -0.07
CA ALA A 141 12.77 -2.07 -1.43
C ALA A 141 14.16 -2.40 -1.99
N ARG A 142 15.16 -1.55 -1.72
CA ARG A 142 16.54 -1.79 -2.13
C ARG A 142 17.17 -2.97 -1.38
N ALA A 143 16.93 -3.08 -0.08
CA ALA A 143 17.36 -4.21 0.73
C ALA A 143 16.82 -5.53 0.17
N ALA A 144 15.51 -5.59 -0.10
CA ALA A 144 14.87 -6.79 -0.67
C ALA A 144 15.46 -7.21 -2.03
N VAL A 145 15.76 -6.25 -2.91
CA VAL A 145 16.40 -6.58 -4.20
C VAL A 145 17.84 -7.06 -4.02
N LEU A 146 18.58 -6.49 -3.06
CA LEU A 146 19.95 -6.93 -2.76
C LEU A 146 19.99 -8.35 -2.19
N GLU A 147 19.01 -8.71 -1.36
CA GLU A 147 18.82 -10.07 -0.85
C GLU A 147 18.52 -11.06 -1.99
N GLU A 148 17.63 -10.71 -2.93
CA GLU A 148 17.37 -11.54 -4.13
C GLU A 148 18.64 -11.77 -4.97
N LEU A 149 19.56 -10.80 -4.97
CA LEU A 149 20.87 -10.91 -5.64
C LEU A 149 21.93 -11.67 -4.83
N GLY A 150 21.61 -12.10 -3.60
CA GLY A 150 22.54 -12.76 -2.67
C GLY A 150 23.62 -11.82 -2.11
N ARG A 151 23.34 -10.51 -2.03
CA ARG A 151 24.23 -9.48 -1.49
C ARG A 151 23.84 -9.15 -0.04
N ASP A 152 23.81 -10.18 0.81
CA ASP A 152 23.20 -10.17 2.14
C ASP A 152 23.76 -9.07 3.06
N ASP A 153 25.08 -8.88 3.08
CA ASP A 153 25.71 -7.82 3.89
C ASP A 153 25.24 -6.42 3.48
N GLU A 154 25.03 -6.19 2.17
CA GLU A 154 24.52 -4.91 1.69
C GLU A 154 23.04 -4.75 1.98
N ALA A 155 22.26 -5.83 1.83
CA ALA A 155 20.84 -5.87 2.15
C ALA A 155 20.60 -5.49 3.62
N ALA A 156 21.36 -6.09 4.54
CA ALA A 156 21.28 -5.80 5.97
C ALA A 156 21.54 -4.31 6.28
N ARG A 157 22.57 -3.72 5.65
CA ARG A 157 22.88 -2.28 5.80
C ARG A 157 21.79 -1.36 5.25
N TRP A 158 21.08 -1.76 4.19
CA TRP A 158 19.94 -1.00 3.68
C TRP A 158 18.69 -1.18 4.53
N GLN A 159 18.48 -2.37 5.08
CA GLN A 159 17.40 -2.66 6.01
C GLN A 159 17.54 -1.82 7.30
N GLN A 160 18.75 -1.76 7.87
CA GLN A 160 19.03 -0.89 9.02
C GLN A 160 18.75 0.59 8.70
N ARG A 161 19.13 1.07 7.51
CA ARG A 161 18.79 2.43 7.07
C ARG A 161 17.28 2.66 6.98
N ALA A 162 16.53 1.66 6.51
CA ALA A 162 15.07 1.75 6.44
C ALA A 162 14.44 1.93 7.83
N GLU A 163 14.92 1.15 8.81
CA GLU A 163 14.49 1.21 10.21
C GLU A 163 14.83 2.56 10.85
N VAL A 164 16.09 3.00 10.73
CA VAL A 164 16.53 4.31 11.27
C VAL A 164 15.74 5.47 10.63
N ALA A 165 15.47 5.41 9.33
CA ALA A 165 14.66 6.43 8.67
C ALA A 165 13.21 6.44 9.17
N ALA A 166 12.62 5.27 9.45
CA ALA A 166 11.27 5.16 9.99
C ALA A 166 11.19 5.76 11.41
N ASP A 167 12.14 5.38 12.28
CA ASP A 167 12.23 5.88 13.66
C ASP A 167 12.43 7.40 13.70
N ALA A 168 13.29 7.93 12.80
CA ALA A 168 13.53 9.35 12.68
C ALA A 168 12.26 10.13 12.29
N LEU A 169 11.46 9.61 11.36
CA LEU A 169 10.18 10.21 10.96
C LEU A 169 9.14 10.15 12.08
N GLU A 170 9.06 9.03 12.80
CA GLU A 170 8.15 8.89 13.94
C GLU A 170 8.48 9.94 15.02
N GLN A 171 9.75 10.07 15.39
CA GLN A 171 10.23 11.05 16.36
C GLN A 171 9.95 12.50 15.90
N ALA A 172 10.17 12.82 14.62
CA ALA A 172 9.87 14.13 14.05
C ALA A 172 8.35 14.42 13.99
N SER A 173 7.52 13.39 13.80
CA SER A 173 6.06 13.55 13.82
C SER A 173 5.51 13.79 15.24
N GLY A 174 6.17 13.24 16.26
CA GLY A 174 5.87 13.48 17.68
C GLY A 174 6.41 14.81 18.23
N ALA A 175 7.47 15.36 17.63
CA ALA A 175 8.11 16.60 18.03
C ALA A 175 8.19 17.59 16.84
N ALA A 176 7.12 18.37 16.66
CA ALA A 176 7.04 19.52 15.75
C ALA A 176 7.44 19.23 14.27
N ALA A 177 6.42 18.91 13.47
CA ALA A 177 6.48 18.83 12.01
C ALA A 177 7.28 19.99 11.37
N GLY A 178 8.50 19.70 10.89
CA GLY A 178 9.26 20.66 10.09
C GLY A 178 10.79 20.47 10.00
N GLU A 179 11.41 19.54 10.73
CA GLU A 179 12.87 19.40 10.75
C GLU A 179 13.33 18.10 10.06
N VAL A 180 14.24 18.24 9.09
CA VAL A 180 14.92 17.12 8.41
C VAL A 180 15.84 16.45 9.43
N VAL A 181 15.67 15.15 9.66
CA VAL A 181 16.49 14.38 10.60
C VAL A 181 17.63 13.69 9.84
N PHE A 182 18.85 13.88 10.33
CA PHE A 182 20.07 13.28 9.78
C PHE A 182 20.16 11.81 10.20
N VAL A 183 20.42 10.92 9.25
CA VAL A 183 20.67 9.50 9.51
C VAL A 183 22.16 9.32 9.75
N GLU A 184 22.58 9.11 11.01
CA GLU A 184 23.99 8.85 11.34
C GLU A 184 24.29 7.36 11.18
N GLU A 185 25.26 7.03 10.32
CA GLU A 185 25.77 5.66 10.17
C GLU A 185 26.60 5.29 11.41
N VAL A 186 26.01 4.51 12.32
CA VAL A 186 26.78 3.84 13.38
C VAL A 186 27.52 2.68 12.73
N LEU A 187 28.78 2.90 12.37
CA LEU A 187 29.71 1.83 12.03
C LEU A 187 29.84 0.92 13.25
N GLU A 188 29.31 -0.30 13.17
CA GLU A 188 29.70 -1.37 14.08
C GLU A 188 31.18 -1.66 13.81
N GLU A 189 32.05 -1.14 14.68
CA GLU A 189 33.41 -1.65 14.76
C GLU A 189 33.29 -3.12 15.19
N ASP A 190 33.79 -4.03 14.36
CA ASP A 190 33.97 -5.45 14.73
C ASP A 190 34.75 -5.48 16.05
N LEU A 191 34.04 -5.64 17.16
CA LEU A 191 34.66 -5.84 18.46
C LEU A 191 35.27 -7.23 18.41
N ASP A 192 36.58 -7.29 18.19
CA ASP A 192 37.37 -8.50 18.39
C ASP A 192 36.99 -9.12 19.76
N ASP A 193 36.69 -10.43 19.75
CA ASP A 193 36.14 -11.27 20.84
C ASP A 193 36.94 -11.29 22.18
N ASP A 194 37.92 -10.42 22.37
CA ASP A 194 38.87 -10.45 23.50
C ASP A 194 38.49 -9.55 24.70
N ASP A 195 37.45 -8.70 24.63
CA ASP A 195 37.10 -7.75 25.72
C ASP A 195 35.89 -8.16 26.60
N ALA A 196 35.27 -9.32 26.34
CA ALA A 196 34.12 -9.83 27.13
C ALA A 196 34.47 -10.19 28.59
N GLU A 197 35.75 -10.33 28.95
CA GLU A 197 36.16 -10.70 30.32
C GLU A 197 36.24 -9.53 31.31
N ARG A 198 36.16 -8.26 30.87
CA ARG A 198 36.31 -7.10 31.78
C ARG A 198 35.01 -6.60 32.40
N ALA A 199 33.85 -6.96 31.87
CA ALA A 199 32.56 -6.44 32.33
C ALA A 199 31.96 -7.17 33.55
N GLN A 200 32.44 -8.38 33.88
CA GLN A 200 31.87 -9.19 34.98
C GLN A 200 32.48 -8.92 36.37
N ALA A 201 33.41 -7.96 36.50
CA ALA A 201 34.13 -7.70 37.76
C ALA A 201 33.59 -6.50 38.57
N ARG A 202 32.40 -5.97 38.27
CA ARG A 202 31.79 -4.84 39.01
C ARG A 202 30.32 -5.08 39.33
N THR A 203 30.01 -6.15 40.05
CA THR A 203 28.69 -6.28 40.71
C THR A 203 28.84 -7.09 41.98
N ASP A 204 29.57 -6.54 42.96
CA ASP A 204 29.38 -6.92 44.35
C ASP A 204 29.91 -5.79 45.23
N GLU A 205 29.02 -4.89 45.68
CA GLU A 205 29.19 -4.20 46.97
C GLU A 205 27.86 -3.58 47.46
N SER A 206 27.39 -4.18 48.56
CA SER A 206 26.63 -3.63 49.69
C SER A 206 25.19 -3.12 49.54
N LEU A 207 24.33 -3.81 50.29
CA LEU A 207 23.04 -3.42 50.85
C LEU A 207 23.11 -2.09 51.64
N ASP A 208 22.05 -1.28 51.60
CA ASP A 208 21.57 -0.62 52.82
C ASP A 208 20.07 -0.28 52.77
N GLU A 209 19.50 -0.44 53.95
CA GLU A 209 18.11 -0.42 54.41
C GLU A 209 17.55 1.01 54.51
N PHE A 210 16.34 1.25 53.99
CA PHE A 210 15.49 2.38 54.41
C PHE A 210 14.02 1.98 54.43
N ASP A 211 13.51 1.87 55.66
CA ASP A 211 12.11 1.86 56.07
C ASP A 211 11.71 3.31 56.39
N ASP A 212 10.56 3.79 55.87
CA ASP A 212 9.64 4.66 56.63
C ASP A 212 8.30 4.82 55.90
N ASP A 213 7.26 4.90 56.72
CA ASP A 213 5.83 4.81 56.48
C ASP A 213 5.19 6.02 55.75
N ALA A 214 4.06 5.77 55.08
CA ALA A 214 2.92 6.69 55.06
C ALA A 214 1.62 5.97 54.63
N ASP A 215 0.73 5.79 55.62
CA ASP A 215 -0.71 5.51 55.50
C ASP A 215 -1.47 6.58 54.72
N ASP A 216 -2.52 6.16 53.99
CA ASP A 216 -3.88 6.74 53.83
C ASP A 216 -4.42 6.28 52.46
N ASP A 217 -5.68 5.90 52.22
CA ASP A 217 -6.83 5.48 53.02
C ASP A 217 -7.94 5.22 51.96
N LEU A 218 -8.88 4.31 52.24
CA LEU A 218 -10.24 4.22 51.64
C LEU A 218 -10.38 3.73 50.18
N ASP A 219 -11.40 3.01 49.74
CA ASP A 219 -12.51 2.25 50.33
C ASP A 219 -13.26 1.62 49.13
N ASP A 220 -13.90 0.50 49.43
CA ASP A 220 -15.19 0.04 48.90
C ASP A 220 -15.36 -0.77 47.58
N ALA A 221 -16.11 -1.86 47.81
CA ALA A 221 -17.07 -2.58 46.98
C ALA A 221 -16.61 -3.52 45.85
N ASP A 222 -16.48 -4.80 46.23
CA ASP A 222 -16.98 -5.94 45.47
C ASP A 222 -18.49 -5.82 45.20
N GLU A 223 -18.92 -6.01 43.95
CA GLU A 223 -20.24 -6.56 43.62
C GLU A 223 -20.13 -7.38 42.33
N GLU A 224 -20.34 -8.69 42.46
CA GLU A 224 -20.60 -9.62 41.36
C GLU A 224 -21.97 -9.32 40.76
N ASP A 225 -22.11 -9.41 39.43
CA ASP A 225 -23.39 -9.85 38.85
C ASP A 225 -23.18 -10.65 37.56
N ASP A 226 -23.70 -11.87 37.61
CA ASP A 226 -23.77 -12.87 36.55
C ASP A 226 -24.67 -12.39 35.42
N LEU A 227 -24.22 -12.49 34.16
CA LEU A 227 -25.11 -12.47 33.00
C LEU A 227 -24.98 -13.77 32.21
N ASP A 228 -25.83 -14.71 32.62
CA ASP A 228 -26.30 -15.85 31.87
C ASP A 228 -27.36 -15.38 30.85
N GLU A 229 -27.17 -15.70 29.56
CA GLU A 229 -28.20 -16.33 28.71
C GLU A 229 -27.72 -16.45 27.24
N PRO A 230 -27.73 -17.66 26.66
CA PRO A 230 -27.77 -17.85 25.22
C PRO A 230 -29.23 -17.98 24.74
N ARG A 231 -29.56 -17.41 23.59
CA ARG A 231 -30.79 -17.75 22.85
C ARG A 231 -30.47 -18.06 21.40
N GLU A 232 -30.46 -19.35 21.10
CA GLU A 232 -30.67 -19.88 19.76
C GLU A 232 -32.16 -20.16 19.51
N ASP A 233 -32.46 -20.15 18.21
CA ASP A 233 -33.55 -20.82 17.51
C ASP A 233 -34.89 -20.08 17.41
N LEU A 234 -35.15 -19.55 16.22
CA LEU A 234 -36.40 -19.81 15.51
C LEU A 234 -36.13 -19.88 14.00
N THR A 235 -36.08 -21.11 13.52
CA THR A 235 -36.44 -21.49 12.14
C THR A 235 -37.86 -21.03 11.79
N ASP A 236 -38.05 -20.48 10.59
CA ASP A 236 -39.15 -20.89 9.71
C ASP A 236 -38.85 -20.53 8.25
N SER A 237 -39.19 -21.46 7.36
CA SER A 237 -38.89 -21.49 5.94
C SER A 237 -40.18 -21.83 5.21
N GLU A 238 -40.74 -20.94 4.40
CA GLU A 238 -41.55 -21.22 3.19
C GLU A 238 -41.56 -19.91 2.35
N ALA A 239 -40.96 -19.83 1.16
CA ALA A 239 -41.40 -20.31 -0.16
C ALA A 239 -42.28 -19.31 -0.96
N ASP A 240 -42.00 -19.27 -2.27
CA ASP A 240 -42.70 -18.68 -3.41
C ASP A 240 -42.59 -17.18 -3.75
N GLY A 241 -42.17 -16.94 -5.00
CA GLY A 241 -42.27 -15.65 -5.69
C GLY A 241 -41.44 -15.52 -6.96
N GLU A 242 -41.80 -16.25 -8.02
CA GLU A 242 -41.33 -16.01 -9.39
C GLU A 242 -41.63 -14.58 -9.87
N ALA A 243 -40.64 -13.91 -10.47
CA ALA A 243 -40.86 -12.93 -11.55
C ALA A 243 -39.55 -12.67 -12.31
N GLY A 244 -39.42 -13.30 -13.48
CA GLY A 244 -38.36 -13.00 -14.43
C GLY A 244 -38.54 -11.62 -15.06
N VAL A 245 -37.44 -10.86 -15.13
CA VAL A 245 -37.26 -9.79 -16.10
C VAL A 245 -35.94 -10.06 -16.81
N SER A 246 -36.05 -10.73 -17.95
CA SER A 246 -34.98 -10.85 -18.93
C SER A 246 -34.79 -9.48 -19.58
N ALA A 247 -33.80 -8.72 -19.12
CA ALA A 247 -33.24 -7.63 -19.90
C ALA A 247 -32.35 -8.28 -20.96
N SER A 248 -32.83 -8.31 -22.19
CA SER A 248 -32.05 -8.73 -23.36
C SER A 248 -30.90 -7.73 -23.52
N SER A 249 -29.67 -8.18 -23.28
CA SER A 249 -28.47 -7.44 -23.67
C SER A 249 -28.45 -7.33 -25.20
N PRO A 250 -28.10 -6.17 -25.79
CA PRO A 250 -27.95 -6.06 -27.24
C PRO A 250 -26.93 -7.09 -27.71
N SER A 251 -27.24 -7.74 -28.85
CA SER A 251 -26.38 -8.74 -29.42
C SER A 251 -25.13 -8.07 -30.01
N VAL A 252 -24.04 -8.82 -30.14
CA VAL A 252 -22.83 -8.33 -30.83
C VAL A 252 -23.14 -7.85 -32.26
N GLN A 253 -24.21 -8.36 -32.87
CA GLN A 253 -24.68 -7.92 -34.17
C GLN A 253 -25.22 -6.48 -34.15
N ASP A 254 -25.92 -6.09 -33.07
CA ASP A 254 -26.49 -4.75 -32.94
C ASP A 254 -25.39 -3.67 -32.76
N GLU A 255 -24.29 -4.00 -32.07
CA GLU A 255 -23.12 -3.11 -31.96
C GLU A 255 -22.36 -2.96 -33.29
N VAL A 256 -22.28 -4.03 -34.08
CA VAL A 256 -21.62 -3.98 -35.40
C VAL A 256 -22.43 -3.12 -36.37
N ASP A 257 -23.75 -3.25 -36.36
CA ASP A 257 -24.64 -2.46 -37.21
C ASP A 257 -24.58 -0.97 -36.84
N GLU A 258 -24.49 -0.62 -35.55
CA GLU A 258 -24.33 0.76 -35.10
C GLU A 258 -22.98 1.37 -35.56
N ILE A 259 -21.89 0.61 -35.49
CA ILE A 259 -20.55 1.04 -35.95
C ILE A 259 -20.53 1.23 -37.48
N LEU A 260 -21.20 0.38 -38.24
CA LEU A 260 -21.24 0.48 -39.70
C LEU A 260 -22.05 1.70 -40.17
N VAL A 261 -23.14 2.02 -39.47
CA VAL A 261 -23.93 3.23 -39.70
C VAL A 261 -23.13 4.49 -39.35
N GLU A 262 -22.39 4.50 -38.25
CA GLU A 262 -21.53 5.64 -37.88
C GLU A 262 -20.34 5.81 -38.85
N ALA A 263 -19.85 4.71 -39.44
CA ALA A 263 -18.79 4.71 -40.45
C ALA A 263 -19.27 5.07 -41.86
N GLY A 264 -20.58 5.23 -42.09
CA GLY A 264 -21.16 5.58 -43.39
C GLY A 264 -21.01 4.49 -44.46
N VAL A 265 -21.01 3.22 -44.04
CA VAL A 265 -20.97 2.07 -44.95
C VAL A 265 -22.41 1.61 -45.18
N ASP A 266 -23.03 2.09 -46.25
CA ASP A 266 -24.32 1.56 -46.71
C ASP A 266 -24.07 0.17 -47.35
N GLU A 267 -24.58 -0.90 -46.73
CA GLU A 267 -24.70 -2.22 -47.36
C GLU A 267 -25.81 -2.20 -48.41
N ASP A 268 -25.59 -1.50 -49.52
CA ASP A 268 -26.37 -1.66 -50.74
C ASP A 268 -25.40 -1.56 -51.94
N GLY A 269 -24.78 -2.69 -52.26
CA GLY A 269 -23.85 -2.80 -53.37
C GLY A 269 -23.58 -4.24 -53.79
N ASP A 270 -24.32 -4.66 -54.81
CA ASP A 270 -24.04 -5.75 -55.77
C ASP A 270 -24.73 -7.11 -55.51
N GLU A 271 -25.99 -7.20 -55.95
CA GLU A 271 -26.51 -8.40 -56.62
C GLU A 271 -26.52 -8.15 -58.15
N ASP A 272 -25.63 -8.90 -58.83
CA ASP A 272 -25.61 -9.38 -60.23
C ASP A 272 -26.17 -8.53 -61.40
#